data_AF-A0AAI9N2V8-F1
#
_entry.id   AF-A0AAI9N2V8-F1
#
_cell.length_a   1.000
_cell.length_b   1.000
_cell.length_c   1.000
_cell.angle_alpha   90.00
_cell.angle_beta   90.00
_cell.angle_gamma   90.00
#
_symmetry.space_group_name_H-M   'P 1'
#
loop_
_entity.id
_entity.type
_entity.pdbx_description
1 polymer ?
#
loop_
_entity_poly.entity_id
_entity_poly.type
_entity_poly.pdbx_seq_one_letter_code
_entity_poly.pdbx_strand_id
1 'polypeptide(L)'
;MFTRLRRPLAAVALGGMLALSLQGCFAVLAGGALATTFAATDRRTLGAQTEDKSIVVKGEARIPEVVASGSHVNVTSFNRKVLLSGEVPDEASKAAAEREIKSFQNVDTVYNELQVGPSSSFGSRSSDALITSKVLASLVDDKSLYSSAFKITTERGIVYMMGRVTQREGQRAAQIASGVSDVTKVVTLFEYISEEELKDYQRKPASENKSTS
;
A
#
# COMPACT_ATOMS: atom_id res chain seq x y z
N MET A 1 50.89 -1.62 26.64
CA MET A 1 50.56 -2.37 25.40
C MET A 1 49.05 -2.63 25.20
N PHE A 2 48.12 -2.06 25.99
CA PHE A 2 46.67 -2.40 25.88
C PHE A 2 45.80 -1.35 25.15
N THR A 3 46.31 -0.15 24.87
CA THR A 3 45.55 0.93 24.24
C THR A 3 45.60 0.93 22.71
N ARG A 4 46.58 0.27 22.08
CA ARG A 4 46.68 0.19 20.61
C ARG A 4 45.74 -0.84 19.97
N LEU A 5 45.27 -1.84 20.74
CA LEU A 5 44.34 -2.86 20.25
C LEU A 5 42.86 -2.48 20.42
N ARG A 6 42.53 -1.50 21.27
CA ARG A 6 41.14 -1.07 21.52
C ARG A 6 40.52 -0.29 20.36
N ARG A 7 41.32 0.42 19.56
CA ARG A 7 40.86 1.18 18.39
C ARG A 7 40.41 0.30 17.21
N PRO A 8 41.17 -0.74 16.80
CA PRO A 8 40.69 -1.65 15.76
C PRO A 8 39.51 -2.50 16.23
N LEU A 9 39.46 -2.91 17.50
CA LEU A 9 38.32 -3.66 18.06
C LEU A 9 37.02 -2.81 18.12
N ALA A 10 37.11 -1.53 18.48
CA ALA A 10 35.96 -0.63 18.44
C ALA A 10 35.48 -0.35 17.01
N ALA A 11 36.38 -0.23 16.04
CA ALA A 11 36.04 -0.06 14.63
C ALA A 11 35.38 -1.31 14.02
N VAL A 12 35.83 -2.51 14.39
CA VAL A 12 35.22 -3.77 13.97
C VAL A 12 33.84 -3.96 14.62
N ALA A 13 33.67 -3.57 15.89
CA ALA A 13 32.37 -3.62 16.55
C ALA A 13 31.35 -2.63 15.95
N LEU A 14 31.77 -1.40 15.63
CA LEU A 14 30.92 -0.41 14.96
C LEU A 14 30.58 -0.82 13.52
N GLY A 15 31.56 -1.35 12.77
CA GLY A 15 31.36 -1.87 11.42
C GLY A 15 30.44 -3.10 11.38
N GLY A 16 30.55 -3.98 12.38
CA GLY A 16 29.67 -5.13 12.56
C GLY A 16 28.22 -4.71 12.86
N MET A 17 28.00 -3.76 13.77
CA MET A 17 26.65 -3.24 14.07
C MET A 17 26.01 -2.56 12.86
N LEU A 18 26.79 -1.84 12.04
CA LEU A 18 26.29 -1.23 10.81
C LEU A 18 25.91 -2.28 9.75
N ALA A 19 26.69 -3.36 9.63
CA ALA A 19 26.40 -4.47 8.71
C ALA A 19 25.16 -5.28 9.12
N LEU A 20 24.87 -5.42 10.41
CA LEU A 20 23.63 -6.05 10.91
C LEU A 20 22.40 -5.15 10.76
N SER A 21 22.56 -3.82 10.78
CA SER A 21 21.46 -2.88 10.49
C SER A 21 21.07 -2.83 9.00
N LEU A 22 21.91 -3.37 8.12
CA LEU A 22 21.66 -3.45 6.68
C LEU A 22 20.94 -4.76 6.26
N GLN A 23 20.41 -5.54 7.21
CA GLN A 23 19.52 -6.67 6.89
C GLN A 23 18.10 -6.24 6.49
N GLY A 24 17.78 -4.96 6.61
CA GLY A 24 16.56 -4.36 6.04
C GLY A 24 16.65 -4.10 4.53
N CYS A 25 16.87 -5.15 3.73
CA CYS A 25 16.55 -5.24 2.28
C CYS A 25 17.01 -6.57 1.65
N PHE A 26 17.60 -7.49 2.44
CA PHE A 26 18.15 -8.75 1.93
C PHE A 26 17.22 -9.96 2.05
N ALA A 27 15.96 -9.77 2.48
CA ALA A 27 14.92 -10.80 2.32
C ALA A 27 14.58 -11.07 0.84
N VAL A 28 15.16 -10.32 -0.10
CA VAL A 28 14.97 -10.51 -1.55
C VAL A 28 15.78 -11.69 -2.10
N LEU A 29 16.92 -12.07 -1.49
CA LEU A 29 17.79 -13.11 -2.08
C LEU A 29 17.39 -14.56 -1.77
N ALA A 30 16.57 -14.81 -0.75
CA ALA A 30 15.88 -16.09 -0.56
C ALA A 30 14.51 -16.15 -1.25
N GLY A 31 14.10 -15.07 -1.93
CA GLY A 31 12.73 -14.80 -2.37
C GLY A 31 12.42 -15.14 -3.83
N GLY A 32 13.26 -15.88 -4.56
CA GLY A 32 13.02 -16.15 -5.98
C GLY A 32 11.69 -16.87 -6.27
N ALA A 33 11.29 -17.80 -5.42
CA ALA A 33 10.00 -18.49 -5.54
C ALA A 33 8.81 -17.70 -4.98
N LEU A 34 9.03 -16.84 -3.97
CA LEU A 34 7.98 -16.01 -3.39
C LEU A 34 7.70 -14.76 -4.25
N ALA A 35 8.74 -14.14 -4.81
CA ALA A 35 8.59 -12.97 -5.68
C ALA A 35 7.80 -13.29 -6.95
N THR A 36 7.97 -14.50 -7.51
CA THR A 36 7.23 -14.95 -8.69
C THR A 36 5.75 -15.24 -8.38
N THR A 37 5.43 -15.74 -7.19
CA THR A 37 4.02 -15.98 -6.80
C THR A 37 3.27 -14.68 -6.51
N PHE A 38 3.94 -13.67 -5.95
CA PHE A 38 3.33 -12.34 -5.78
C PHE A 38 3.04 -11.66 -7.12
N ALA A 39 3.96 -11.72 -8.09
CA ALA A 39 3.73 -11.19 -9.43
C ALA A 39 2.63 -11.95 -10.20
N ALA A 40 2.51 -13.26 -10.00
CA ALA A 40 1.51 -14.10 -10.66
C ALA A 40 0.09 -13.97 -10.09
N THR A 41 -0.05 -13.40 -8.89
CA THR A 41 -1.36 -13.22 -8.21
C THR A 41 -1.87 -11.80 -8.25
N ASP A 42 -1.03 -10.82 -8.60
CA ASP A 42 -1.48 -9.46 -8.89
C ASP A 42 -2.26 -9.47 -10.21
N ARG A 43 -3.51 -9.04 -10.14
CA ARG A 43 -4.45 -9.02 -11.28
C ARG A 43 -4.27 -7.77 -12.13
N ARG A 44 -3.38 -6.85 -11.76
CA ARG A 44 -3.02 -5.66 -12.54
C ARG A 44 -1.90 -5.97 -13.51
N THR A 45 -1.96 -5.35 -14.67
CA THR A 45 -0.87 -5.39 -15.65
C THR A 45 0.37 -4.66 -15.11
N LEU A 46 1.56 -5.02 -15.59
CA LEU A 46 2.80 -4.31 -15.25
C LEU A 46 2.73 -2.81 -15.61
N GLY A 47 2.04 -2.49 -16.70
CA GLY A 47 1.76 -1.10 -17.10
C GLY A 47 0.95 -0.37 -16.04
N ALA A 48 -0.16 -0.94 -15.58
CA ALA A 48 -1.00 -0.36 -14.54
C ALA A 48 -0.25 -0.19 -13.20
N GLN A 49 0.60 -1.16 -12.81
CA GLN A 49 1.43 -1.04 -11.60
C GLN A 49 2.45 0.10 -11.71
N THR A 50 3.04 0.28 -12.90
CA THR A 50 3.99 1.36 -13.17
C THR A 50 3.29 2.71 -13.13
N GLU A 51 2.11 2.81 -13.76
CA GLU A 51 1.27 4.01 -13.74
C GLU A 51 0.85 4.37 -12.31
N ASP A 52 0.36 3.40 -11.52
CA ASP A 52 -0.01 3.58 -10.12
C ASP A 52 1.15 4.19 -9.32
N LYS A 53 2.37 3.64 -9.47
CA LYS A 53 3.54 4.16 -8.76
C LYS A 53 3.90 5.57 -9.22
N SER A 54 3.77 5.87 -10.51
CA SER A 54 3.99 7.22 -11.03
C SER A 54 2.98 8.22 -10.49
N ILE A 55 1.72 7.83 -10.34
CA ILE A 55 0.65 8.65 -9.77
C ILE A 55 0.93 8.96 -8.31
N VAL A 56 1.30 7.94 -7.51
CA VAL A 56 1.64 8.12 -6.09
C VAL A 56 2.81 9.08 -5.94
N VAL A 57 3.92 8.85 -6.64
CA VAL A 57 5.13 9.70 -6.54
C VAL A 57 4.83 11.14 -6.95
N LYS A 58 4.06 11.36 -8.03
CA LYS A 58 3.65 12.71 -8.45
C LYS A 58 2.70 13.34 -7.43
N GLY A 59 1.78 12.57 -6.85
CA GLY A 59 0.82 13.04 -5.87
C GLY A 59 1.52 13.48 -4.59
N GLU A 60 2.42 12.66 -4.06
CA GLU A 60 3.23 12.98 -2.87
C GLU A 60 4.08 14.24 -3.09
N ALA A 61 4.56 14.48 -4.31
CA ALA A 61 5.33 15.67 -4.63
C ALA A 61 4.47 16.94 -4.75
N ARG A 62 3.28 16.85 -5.36
CA ARG A 62 2.47 18.03 -5.73
C ARG A 62 1.40 18.41 -4.72
N ILE A 63 0.84 17.44 -3.99
CA ILE A 63 -0.22 17.71 -3.02
C ILE A 63 0.23 18.73 -1.96
N PRO A 64 1.45 18.68 -1.39
CA PRO A 64 1.91 19.68 -0.44
C PRO A 64 1.94 21.12 -0.98
N GLU A 65 2.01 21.31 -2.30
CA GLU A 65 2.04 22.64 -2.93
C GLU A 65 0.64 23.27 -3.06
N VAL A 66 -0.42 22.47 -3.02
CA VAL A 66 -1.81 22.91 -3.26
C VAL A 66 -2.70 22.87 -2.02
N VAL A 67 -2.27 22.20 -0.95
CA VAL A 67 -3.00 22.13 0.33
C VAL A 67 -2.38 23.05 1.37
N ALA A 68 -3.18 23.46 2.35
CA ALA A 68 -2.69 24.29 3.45
C ALA A 68 -1.59 23.57 4.27
N SER A 69 -0.65 24.35 4.80
CA SER A 69 0.42 23.84 5.66
C SER A 69 -0.15 23.12 6.89
N GLY A 70 0.51 22.02 7.28
CA GLY A 70 0.06 21.18 8.39
C GLY A 70 -0.95 20.10 8.00
N SER A 71 -1.41 20.07 6.75
CA SER A 71 -2.19 18.95 6.20
C SER A 71 -1.38 17.65 6.22
N HIS A 72 -2.07 16.54 6.43
CA HIS A 72 -1.52 15.20 6.30
C HIS A 72 -2.33 14.45 5.24
N VAL A 73 -1.77 14.31 4.04
CA VAL A 73 -2.46 13.65 2.92
C VAL A 73 -1.67 12.43 2.47
N ASN A 74 -2.31 11.27 2.52
CA ASN A 74 -1.80 10.01 2.01
C ASN A 74 -2.45 9.73 0.65
N VAL A 75 -1.60 9.53 -0.37
CA VAL A 75 -2.01 9.20 -1.74
C VAL A 75 -1.79 7.71 -1.97
N THR A 76 -2.88 6.97 -2.20
CA THR A 76 -2.80 5.55 -2.57
C THR A 76 -3.38 5.36 -3.97
N SER A 77 -2.67 4.66 -4.86
CA SER A 77 -3.19 4.30 -6.19
C SER A 77 -3.28 2.79 -6.36
N PHE A 78 -4.36 2.34 -6.98
CA PHE A 78 -4.54 0.95 -7.40
C PHE A 78 -5.36 0.90 -8.69
N ASN A 79 -4.77 0.33 -9.75
CA ASN A 79 -5.36 0.22 -11.08
C ASN A 79 -5.89 1.56 -11.60
N ARG A 80 -5.08 2.63 -11.49
CA ARG A 80 -5.41 4.02 -11.90
C ARG A 80 -6.51 4.71 -11.11
N LYS A 81 -7.04 4.06 -10.06
CA LYS A 81 -7.95 4.68 -9.12
C LYS A 81 -7.15 5.16 -7.91
N VAL A 82 -7.39 6.39 -7.49
CA VAL A 82 -6.65 7.04 -6.42
C VAL A 82 -7.55 7.22 -5.21
N LEU A 83 -7.04 6.85 -4.04
CA LEU A 83 -7.59 7.20 -2.75
C LEU A 83 -6.74 8.32 -2.14
N LEU A 84 -7.40 9.42 -1.78
CA LEU A 84 -6.87 10.45 -0.90
C LEU A 84 -7.43 10.22 0.50
N SER A 85 -6.54 10.05 1.48
CA SER A 85 -6.88 9.83 2.89
C SER A 85 -6.00 10.68 3.79
N GLY A 86 -6.40 10.85 5.05
CA GLY A 86 -5.73 11.72 6.02
C GLY A 86 -6.58 12.94 6.39
N GLU A 87 -5.92 14.04 6.73
CA GLU A 87 -6.56 15.25 7.25
C GLU A 87 -6.08 16.53 6.58
N VAL A 88 -7.01 17.46 6.43
CA VAL A 88 -6.77 18.82 5.96
C VAL A 88 -7.49 19.82 6.88
N PRO A 89 -7.00 21.06 7.01
CA PRO A 89 -7.59 22.02 7.95
C PRO A 89 -8.94 22.57 7.48
N ASP A 90 -9.24 22.50 6.17
CA ASP A 90 -10.45 23.08 5.57
C ASP A 90 -10.90 22.33 4.30
N GLU A 91 -12.16 22.57 3.92
CA GLU A 91 -12.78 22.01 2.70
C GLU A 91 -12.10 22.52 1.42
N ALA A 92 -11.49 23.71 1.45
CA ALA A 92 -10.80 24.26 0.28
C ALA A 92 -9.56 23.43 -0.07
N SER A 93 -8.78 23.04 0.93
CA SER A 93 -7.62 22.15 0.83
C SER A 93 -8.05 20.75 0.39
N LYS A 94 -9.16 20.22 0.94
CA LYS A 94 -9.75 18.95 0.51
C LYS A 94 -10.07 18.95 -0.99
N ALA A 95 -10.74 20.00 -1.46
CA ALA A 95 -11.11 20.14 -2.87
C ALA A 95 -9.90 20.42 -3.77
N ALA A 96 -8.90 21.15 -3.29
CA ALA A 96 -7.66 21.42 -4.02
C ALA A 96 -6.86 20.13 -4.27
N ALA A 97 -6.69 19.30 -3.24
CA ALA A 97 -6.03 18.00 -3.35
C ALA A 97 -6.70 17.11 -4.42
N GLU A 98 -8.03 17.04 -4.42
CA GLU A 98 -8.78 16.25 -5.40
C GLU A 98 -8.64 16.79 -6.83
N ARG A 99 -8.70 18.11 -7.02
CA ARG A 99 -8.49 18.72 -8.34
C ARG A 99 -7.08 18.45 -8.88
N GLU A 100 -6.06 18.53 -8.02
CA GLU A 100 -4.68 18.27 -8.43
C GLU A 100 -4.52 16.83 -8.91
N ILE A 101 -5.00 15.84 -8.15
CA ILE A 101 -4.91 14.42 -8.58
C ILE A 101 -5.72 14.18 -9.86
N LYS A 102 -6.93 14.76 -9.99
CA LYS A 102 -7.74 14.61 -11.21
C LYS A 102 -7.07 15.19 -12.45
N SER A 103 -6.11 16.10 -12.31
CA SER A 103 -5.36 16.67 -13.43
C SER A 103 -4.30 15.73 -14.00
N PHE A 104 -3.93 14.68 -13.27
CA PHE A 104 -2.89 13.76 -13.70
C PHE A 104 -3.37 12.89 -14.86
N GLN A 105 -2.48 12.66 -15.81
CA GLN A 105 -2.72 11.66 -16.86
C GLN A 105 -2.85 10.27 -16.25
N ASN A 106 -3.72 9.46 -16.84
CA ASN A 106 -3.98 8.07 -16.43
C ASN A 106 -4.59 7.90 -15.04
N VAL A 107 -5.18 8.95 -14.45
CA VAL A 107 -6.10 8.80 -13.31
C VAL A 107 -7.51 8.59 -13.84
N ASP A 108 -8.17 7.51 -13.40
CA ASP A 108 -9.53 7.16 -13.82
C ASP A 108 -10.59 7.64 -12.81
N THR A 109 -10.35 7.38 -11.52
CA THR A 109 -11.27 7.76 -10.44
C THR A 109 -10.48 8.28 -9.25
N VAL A 110 -11.00 9.30 -8.57
CA VAL A 110 -10.45 9.80 -7.29
C VAL A 110 -11.50 9.63 -6.20
N TYR A 111 -11.17 8.87 -5.18
CA TYR A 111 -11.92 8.72 -3.93
C TYR A 111 -11.32 9.68 -2.90
N ASN A 112 -12.03 10.76 -2.61
CA ASN A 112 -11.56 11.78 -1.67
C ASN A 112 -12.16 11.57 -0.26
N GLU A 113 -11.43 10.83 0.56
CA GLU A 113 -11.79 10.49 1.94
C GLU A 113 -11.04 11.33 2.98
N LEU A 114 -10.45 12.45 2.55
CA LEU A 114 -9.82 13.42 3.45
C LEU A 114 -10.83 13.94 4.47
N GLN A 115 -10.44 13.97 5.74
CA GLN A 115 -11.24 14.53 6.81
C GLN A 115 -10.85 15.98 7.06
N VAL A 116 -11.85 16.85 7.19
CA VAL A 116 -11.59 18.22 7.63
C VAL A 116 -11.44 18.23 9.13
N GLY A 117 -10.25 18.56 9.62
CA GLY A 117 -9.93 18.53 11.04
C GLY A 117 -8.44 18.56 11.33
N PRO A 118 -8.06 18.46 12.62
CA PRO A 118 -6.67 18.43 13.01
C PRO A 118 -5.99 17.13 12.57
N SER A 119 -4.75 17.26 12.12
CA SER A 119 -3.90 16.14 11.71
C SER A 119 -3.71 15.12 12.82
N SER A 120 -3.71 13.84 12.44
CA SER A 120 -3.63 12.73 13.38
C SER A 120 -2.34 12.75 14.20
N SER A 121 -2.44 12.40 15.49
CA SER A 121 -1.29 12.31 16.39
C SER A 121 -0.38 11.13 16.01
N PHE A 122 0.89 11.18 16.43
CA PHE A 122 1.84 10.08 16.19
C PHE A 122 1.35 8.74 16.77
N GLY A 123 0.67 8.78 17.91
CA GLY A 123 0.05 7.61 18.52
C GLY A 123 -1.05 7.01 17.66
N SER A 124 -1.95 7.84 17.11
CA SER A 124 -3.01 7.38 16.19
C SER A 124 -2.42 6.69 14.96
N ARG A 125 -1.41 7.30 14.35
CA ARG A 125 -0.74 6.74 13.16
C ARG A 125 -0.03 5.41 13.45
N SER A 126 0.58 5.30 14.64
CA SER A 126 1.20 4.05 15.08
C SER A 126 0.15 2.94 15.26
N SER A 127 -1.00 3.27 15.85
CA SER A 127 -2.13 2.33 15.93
C SER A 127 -2.65 1.92 14.56
N ASP A 128 -2.75 2.85 13.61
CA ASP A 128 -3.23 2.56 12.25
C ASP A 128 -2.29 1.61 11.48
N ALA A 129 -0.97 1.73 11.67
CA ALA A 129 0.00 0.79 11.11
C ALA A 129 -0.17 -0.63 11.71
N LEU A 130 -0.47 -0.73 13.00
CA LEU A 130 -0.77 -2.00 13.66
C LEU A 130 -2.09 -2.59 13.17
N ILE A 131 -3.15 -1.78 13.03
CA ILE A 131 -4.43 -2.21 12.46
C ILE A 131 -4.22 -2.75 11.05
N THR A 132 -3.52 -2.00 10.19
CA THR A 132 -3.21 -2.44 8.82
C THR A 132 -2.50 -3.79 8.82
N SER A 133 -1.52 -3.97 9.72
CA SER A 133 -0.77 -5.23 9.84
C SER A 133 -1.67 -6.38 10.32
N LYS A 134 -2.54 -6.15 11.31
CA LYS A 134 -3.52 -7.13 11.79
C LYS A 134 -4.51 -7.53 10.70
N VAL A 135 -5.01 -6.57 9.92
CA VAL A 135 -5.91 -6.83 8.79
C VAL A 135 -5.21 -7.67 7.72
N LEU A 136 -4.00 -7.28 7.31
CA LEU A 136 -3.22 -8.05 6.33
C LEU A 136 -2.95 -9.48 6.80
N ALA A 137 -2.55 -9.66 8.07
CA ALA A 137 -2.37 -11.00 8.64
C ALA A 137 -3.65 -11.82 8.62
N SER A 138 -4.78 -11.23 9.02
CA SER A 138 -6.09 -11.91 9.04
C SER A 138 -6.56 -12.32 7.64
N LEU A 139 -6.23 -11.54 6.61
CA LEU A 139 -6.52 -11.89 5.21
C LEU A 139 -5.60 -12.99 4.68
N VAL A 140 -4.33 -13.02 5.11
CA VAL A 140 -3.36 -14.07 4.74
C VAL A 140 -3.76 -15.42 5.36
N ASP A 141 -4.33 -15.40 6.57
CA ASP A 141 -4.81 -16.62 7.24
C ASP A 141 -6.03 -17.24 6.54
N ASP A 142 -6.81 -16.45 5.80
CA ASP A 142 -7.96 -16.94 5.04
C ASP A 142 -7.54 -17.49 3.66
N LYS A 143 -7.49 -18.82 3.57
CA LYS A 143 -7.10 -19.55 2.35
C LYS A 143 -8.03 -19.34 1.14
N SER A 144 -9.19 -18.71 1.32
CA SER A 144 -10.12 -18.41 0.23
C SER A 144 -9.84 -17.08 -0.47
N LEU A 145 -8.85 -16.32 0.04
CA LEU A 145 -8.45 -15.01 -0.46
C LEU A 145 -6.97 -15.01 -0.89
N TYR A 146 -6.67 -14.19 -1.88
CA TYR A 146 -5.30 -13.82 -2.22
C TYR A 146 -5.04 -12.42 -1.66
N SER A 147 -4.23 -12.30 -0.60
CA SER A 147 -3.95 -11.00 0.03
C SER A 147 -3.34 -9.99 -0.94
N SER A 148 -2.58 -10.46 -1.94
CA SER A 148 -2.00 -9.65 -3.02
C SER A 148 -3.05 -9.00 -3.96
N ALA A 149 -4.29 -9.51 -3.98
CA ALA A 149 -5.38 -8.90 -4.75
C ALA A 149 -5.93 -7.61 -4.11
N PHE A 150 -5.52 -7.32 -2.86
CA PHE A 150 -5.98 -6.19 -2.07
C PHE A 150 -4.85 -5.20 -1.81
N LYS A 151 -5.20 -3.91 -1.85
CA LYS A 151 -4.39 -2.80 -1.36
C LYS A 151 -5.13 -2.18 -0.17
N ILE A 152 -4.49 -2.16 0.98
CA ILE A 152 -5.10 -1.76 2.25
C ILE A 152 -4.36 -0.55 2.80
N THR A 153 -5.12 0.46 3.19
CA THR A 153 -4.63 1.67 3.86
C THR A 153 -5.53 1.92 5.06
N THR A 154 -4.95 2.21 6.22
CA THR A 154 -5.73 2.57 7.42
C THR A 154 -5.40 3.99 7.82
N GLU A 155 -6.43 4.77 8.16
CA GLU A 155 -6.29 6.12 8.67
C GLU A 155 -7.38 6.36 9.73
N ARG A 156 -6.98 6.78 10.94
CA ARG A 156 -7.89 7.04 12.08
C ARG A 156 -8.81 5.86 12.40
N GLY A 157 -8.29 4.64 12.35
CA GLY A 157 -9.06 3.41 12.54
C GLY A 157 -10.04 3.09 11.42
N ILE A 158 -10.07 3.85 10.32
CA ILE A 158 -10.86 3.54 9.12
C ILE A 158 -9.97 2.76 8.17
N VAL A 159 -10.39 1.54 7.82
CA VAL A 159 -9.70 0.66 6.87
C VAL A 159 -10.29 0.89 5.48
N TYR A 160 -9.48 1.42 4.58
CA TYR A 160 -9.80 1.55 3.16
C TYR A 160 -9.22 0.35 2.40
N MET A 161 -10.08 -0.35 1.67
CA MET A 161 -9.70 -1.54 0.92
C MET A 161 -9.94 -1.32 -0.57
N MET A 162 -8.88 -1.34 -1.35
CA MET A 162 -8.91 -1.33 -2.82
C MET A 162 -8.51 -2.71 -3.33
N GLY A 163 -8.89 -3.05 -4.56
CA GLY A 163 -8.57 -4.36 -5.13
C GLY A 163 -9.41 -4.69 -6.34
N ARG A 164 -8.91 -5.60 -7.19
CA ARG A 164 -9.66 -6.19 -8.30
C ARG A 164 -10.12 -7.59 -7.90
N VAL A 165 -11.37 -7.74 -7.49
CA VAL A 165 -11.83 -8.90 -6.72
C VAL A 165 -13.20 -9.37 -7.18
N THR A 166 -13.56 -10.63 -6.92
CA THR A 166 -14.94 -11.06 -7.15
C THR A 166 -15.84 -10.56 -6.02
N GLN A 167 -17.15 -10.58 -6.22
CA GLN A 167 -18.11 -10.16 -5.19
C GLN A 167 -17.92 -10.95 -3.88
N ARG A 168 -17.69 -12.27 -4.01
CA ARG A 168 -17.43 -13.18 -2.89
C ARG A 168 -16.17 -12.78 -2.13
N GLU A 169 -15.08 -12.54 -2.85
CA GLU A 169 -13.80 -12.14 -2.24
C GLU A 169 -13.91 -10.79 -1.53
N GLY A 170 -14.54 -9.78 -2.16
CA GLY A 170 -14.71 -8.46 -1.57
C GLY A 170 -15.58 -8.49 -0.30
N GLN A 171 -16.67 -9.25 -0.31
CA GLN A 171 -17.52 -9.42 0.88
C GLN A 171 -16.77 -10.12 2.01
N ARG A 172 -16.04 -11.20 1.69
CA ARG A 172 -15.27 -11.94 2.69
C ARG A 172 -14.15 -11.09 3.29
N ALA A 173 -13.42 -10.35 2.47
CA ALA A 173 -12.35 -9.48 2.91
C ALA A 173 -12.87 -8.34 3.80
N ALA A 174 -13.99 -7.71 3.44
CA ALA A 174 -14.63 -6.69 4.26
C ALA A 174 -15.09 -7.23 5.62
N GLN A 175 -15.66 -8.44 5.64
CA GLN A 175 -16.07 -9.11 6.88
C GLN A 175 -14.86 -9.37 7.79
N ILE A 176 -13.76 -9.91 7.25
CA ILE A 176 -12.52 -10.15 8.01
C ILE A 176 -12.00 -8.83 8.59
N ALA A 177 -11.85 -7.80 7.75
CA ALA A 177 -11.35 -6.50 8.19
C ALA A 177 -12.22 -5.90 9.30
N SER A 178 -13.55 -6.01 9.20
CA SER A 178 -14.47 -5.50 10.22
C SER A 178 -14.39 -6.24 11.56
N GLY A 179 -13.87 -7.48 11.56
CA GLY A 179 -13.68 -8.27 12.78
C GLY A 179 -12.35 -8.01 13.49
N VAL A 180 -11.45 -7.22 12.90
CA VAL A 180 -10.16 -6.89 13.50
C VAL A 180 -10.33 -5.85 14.61
N SER A 181 -9.67 -6.09 15.75
CA SER A 181 -9.64 -5.14 16.87
C SER A 181 -9.20 -3.74 16.43
N ASP A 182 -9.83 -2.72 17.02
CA ASP A 182 -9.54 -1.29 16.80
C ASP A 182 -9.98 -0.73 15.44
N VAL A 183 -10.54 -1.56 14.55
CA VAL A 183 -11.19 -1.10 13.32
C VAL A 183 -12.51 -0.41 13.67
N THR A 184 -12.63 0.85 13.26
CA THR A 184 -13.83 1.68 13.52
C THR A 184 -14.79 1.64 12.34
N LYS A 185 -14.27 1.57 11.11
CA LYS A 185 -15.05 1.52 9.87
C LYS A 185 -14.25 0.83 8.77
N VAL A 186 -14.95 0.12 7.89
CA VAL A 186 -14.37 -0.42 6.65
C VAL A 186 -15.00 0.30 5.46
N VAL A 187 -14.18 0.81 4.56
CA VAL A 187 -14.59 1.44 3.31
C VAL A 187 -14.03 0.60 2.15
N THR A 188 -14.92 -0.01 1.38
CA THR A 188 -14.56 -0.86 0.24
C THR A 188 -14.60 -0.07 -1.06
N LEU A 189 -13.46 0.01 -1.73
CA LEU A 189 -13.23 0.71 -3.00
C LEU A 189 -12.79 -0.31 -4.07
N PHE A 190 -13.52 -1.42 -4.14
CA PHE A 190 -13.19 -2.54 -5.01
C PHE A 190 -13.64 -2.31 -6.45
N GLU A 191 -12.88 -2.89 -7.36
CA GLU A 191 -13.30 -3.14 -8.73
C GLU A 191 -13.71 -4.61 -8.83
N TYR A 192 -15.01 -4.83 -9.08
CA TYR A 192 -15.54 -6.18 -9.16
C TYR A 192 -15.29 -6.80 -10.54
N ILE A 193 -14.72 -7.99 -10.55
CA ILE A 193 -14.53 -8.83 -11.75
C ILE A 193 -15.37 -10.10 -11.64
N SER A 194 -15.71 -10.70 -12.78
CA SER A 194 -16.36 -12.01 -12.84
C SER A 194 -15.41 -13.14 -12.41
N GLU A 195 -15.99 -14.30 -12.05
CA GLU A 195 -15.22 -15.50 -11.71
C GLU A 195 -14.50 -16.08 -12.96
N GLU A 196 -15.03 -15.82 -14.15
CA GLU A 196 -14.44 -16.17 -15.43
C GLU A 196 -13.19 -15.32 -15.72
N GLU A 197 -13.29 -14.00 -15.57
CA GLU A 197 -12.14 -13.09 -15.72
C GLU A 197 -11.03 -13.42 -14.71
N LEU A 198 -11.40 -13.78 -13.48
CA LEU A 198 -10.44 -14.22 -12.47
C LEU A 198 -9.65 -15.47 -12.93
N LYS A 199 -10.34 -16.47 -13.49
CA LYS A 199 -9.67 -17.69 -14.01
C LYS A 199 -8.72 -17.36 -15.15
N ASP A 200 -9.06 -16.40 -16.00
CA ASP A 200 -8.19 -15.99 -17.10
C ASP A 200 -6.93 -15.27 -16.62
N TYR A 201 -7.02 -14.45 -15.56
CA TYR A 201 -5.83 -13.89 -14.90
C TYR A 201 -4.93 -14.97 -14.30
N GLN A 202 -5.51 -16.00 -13.68
CA GLN A 202 -4.75 -17.11 -13.11
C GLN A 202 -4.08 -18.00 -14.18
N ARG A 203 -4.60 -18.02 -15.41
CA ARG A 203 -4.02 -18.77 -16.54
C ARG A 203 -2.90 -18.00 -17.26
N LYS A 204 -2.90 -16.67 -17.24
CA LYS A 204 -1.95 -15.83 -17.99
C LYS A 204 -0.50 -15.71 -17.44
N PRO A 205 -0.04 -16.27 -16.30
CA PRO A 205 1.35 -16.05 -15.85
C PRO A 205 2.42 -16.92 -16.53
N ALA A 206 2.10 -17.78 -17.53
CA ALA A 206 3.06 -18.72 -18.11
C ALA A 206 3.44 -18.50 -19.59
N SER A 207 2.75 -17.63 -20.34
CA SER A 207 2.89 -17.60 -21.82
C SER A 207 3.76 -16.48 -22.39
N GLU A 208 4.06 -15.40 -21.66
CA GLU A 208 4.75 -14.22 -22.25
C GLU A 208 6.28 -14.25 -22.13
N ASN A 209 6.88 -15.20 -21.40
CA ASN A 209 8.34 -15.28 -21.23
C ASN A 209 9.07 -16.16 -22.27
N LYS A 210 8.45 -16.47 -23.41
CA LYS A 210 9.05 -17.35 -24.43
C LYS A 210 9.23 -16.74 -25.83
N SER A 211 9.18 -15.42 -25.98
CA SER A 211 9.38 -14.80 -27.29
C SER A 211 10.32 -13.59 -27.27
N THR A 212 11.52 -13.76 -26.71
CA THR A 212 12.71 -13.02 -27.15
C THR A 212 13.92 -13.92 -26.90
N SER A 213 14.26 -14.73 -27.90
CA SER A 213 15.57 -15.33 -28.11
C SER A 213 16.08 -14.87 -29.47
#